data_AF-A0A926G382-F1
#
_entry.id   AF-A0A926G382-F1
#
_cell.length_a   1.000
_cell.length_b   1.000
_cell.length_c   1.000
_cell.angle_alpha   90.00
_cell.angle_beta   90.00
_cell.angle_gamma   90.00
#
_symmetry.space_group_name_H-M   'P 1'
#
loop_
_entity.id
_entity.type
_entity.pdbx_description
1 polymer ?
#
loop_
_entity_poly.entity_id
_entity_poly.type
_entity_poly.pdbx_seq_one_letter_code
_entity_poly.pdbx_strand_id
1 'polypeptide(L)'
;MAHFVGLDVSVQETSVCVVDEAGKVLCEQKVPSEPDDIVTLLTSVGVDYGRVGIEAGPLSQWLVNGMAEAGLPVICVETRHMKSLLKAQQVNKSDRHDARGIAEMMRVGLFKPVHVKTLASQEKRMLLTARKLVQRKMLDVDADLRGTLRNFGLKVGVVGNAGFETRVRELVEGLPRLAVIVEPLLTIRRVMRQEFTRLHKMLLDVVRHDPVCRRLMTAPGVGAVVALTYRATVDQPQRFVHSRAVGAHVGLTPRRHQSGEIDYDGGISKSGDTMLRTMLYEAAQILLTQSRSWSWLKAWGMRVAQRRGQRRAIVAVARRLAVILHRMWTDGTDFRWGSEPPQRSPDRPR
;
A
#
# COMPACT_ATOMS: atom_id res chain seq x y z
N MET A 1 -39.10 6.43 -1.25
CA MET A 1 -38.71 5.03 -0.97
C MET A 1 -37.28 4.87 -1.45
N ALA A 2 -36.41 4.27 -0.65
CA ALA A 2 -34.98 4.19 -0.98
C ALA A 2 -34.70 2.95 -1.84
N HIS A 3 -33.98 3.14 -2.95
CA HIS A 3 -33.56 2.05 -3.82
C HIS A 3 -32.08 1.73 -3.63
N PHE A 4 -31.71 0.48 -3.92
CA PHE A 4 -30.37 -0.01 -3.70
C PHE A 4 -29.79 -0.56 -5.00
N VAL A 5 -28.53 -0.23 -5.25
CA VAL A 5 -27.85 -0.59 -6.50
C VAL A 5 -26.66 -1.47 -6.21
N GLY A 6 -26.45 -2.47 -7.03
CA GLY A 6 -25.23 -3.26 -7.06
C GLY A 6 -24.56 -3.18 -8.43
N LEU A 7 -23.25 -2.92 -8.39
CA LEU A 7 -22.39 -2.79 -9.56
C LEU A 7 -21.34 -3.89 -9.54
N ASP A 8 -21.45 -4.84 -10.46
CA ASP A 8 -20.38 -5.79 -10.75
C ASP A 8 -19.57 -5.30 -11.95
N VAL A 9 -18.33 -4.91 -11.69
CA VAL A 9 -17.52 -4.11 -12.61
C VAL A 9 -16.46 -4.98 -13.29
N SER A 10 -16.52 -5.03 -14.62
CA SER A 10 -15.43 -5.52 -15.47
C SER A 10 -14.73 -4.34 -16.17
N VAL A 11 -13.66 -4.62 -16.92
CA VAL A 11 -12.90 -3.56 -17.61
C VAL A 11 -13.73 -2.86 -18.69
N GLN A 12 -14.56 -3.60 -19.42
CA GLN A 12 -15.33 -3.07 -20.55
C GLN A 12 -16.76 -2.70 -20.16
N GLU A 13 -17.41 -3.57 -19.39
CA GLU A 13 -18.82 -3.42 -19.04
C GLU A 13 -19.07 -3.60 -17.54
N THR A 14 -20.06 -2.90 -17.01
CA THR A 14 -20.55 -3.03 -15.65
C THR A 14 -21.97 -3.58 -15.68
N SER A 15 -22.19 -4.67 -14.94
CA SER A 15 -23.54 -5.19 -14.68
C SER A 15 -24.17 -4.39 -13.55
N VAL A 16 -25.32 -3.79 -13.82
CA VAL A 16 -26.06 -2.93 -12.88
C VAL A 16 -27.34 -3.64 -12.49
N CYS A 17 -27.61 -3.73 -11.19
CA CYS A 17 -28.88 -4.21 -10.66
C CYS A 17 -29.45 -3.17 -9.69
N VAL A 18 -30.72 -2.80 -9.86
CA VAL A 18 -31.47 -1.90 -8.98
C VAL A 18 -32.60 -2.68 -8.32
N VAL A 19 -32.69 -2.61 -6.99
CA VAL A 19 -33.76 -3.22 -6.19
C VAL A 19 -34.45 -2.22 -5.28
N ASP A 20 -35.73 -2.45 -4.99
CA ASP A 20 -36.48 -1.71 -3.99
C ASP A 20 -36.26 -2.26 -2.55
N GLU A 21 -36.95 -1.70 -1.57
CA GLU A 21 -36.87 -2.12 -0.16
C GLU A 21 -37.35 -3.55 0.07
N ALA A 22 -38.26 -4.07 -0.76
CA ALA A 22 -38.75 -5.44 -0.71
C ALA A 22 -37.81 -6.43 -1.42
N GLY A 23 -36.77 -5.95 -2.10
CA GLY A 23 -35.85 -6.76 -2.90
C GLY A 23 -36.38 -7.10 -4.30
N LYS A 24 -37.45 -6.42 -4.74
CA LYS A 24 -37.94 -6.55 -6.12
C LYS A 24 -36.99 -5.81 -7.06
N VAL A 25 -36.60 -6.48 -8.13
CA VAL A 25 -35.73 -5.92 -9.16
C VAL A 25 -36.52 -4.92 -10.02
N LEU A 26 -35.97 -3.72 -10.19
CA LEU A 26 -36.52 -2.66 -11.05
C LEU A 26 -35.75 -2.53 -12.37
N CYS A 27 -34.43 -2.74 -12.33
CA CYS A 27 -33.55 -2.61 -13.49
C CYS A 27 -32.41 -3.62 -13.38
N GLU A 28 -32.13 -4.32 -14.47
CA GLU A 28 -30.93 -5.14 -14.66
C GLU A 28 -30.39 -4.92 -16.08
N GLN A 29 -29.25 -4.25 -16.20
CA GLN A 29 -28.67 -3.89 -17.49
C GLN A 29 -27.14 -3.90 -17.44
N LYS A 30 -26.51 -4.13 -18.58
CA LYS A 30 -25.07 -3.90 -18.76
C LYS A 30 -24.86 -2.57 -19.48
N VAL A 31 -23.89 -1.81 -19.00
CA VAL A 31 -23.44 -0.55 -19.59
C VAL A 31 -21.92 -0.55 -19.69
N PRO A 32 -21.30 0.28 -20.54
CA PRO A 32 -19.87 0.51 -20.48
C PRO A 32 -19.41 0.86 -19.06
N SER A 33 -18.21 0.43 -18.68
CA SER A 33 -17.61 0.72 -17.37
C SER A 33 -17.08 2.15 -17.28
N GLU A 34 -17.96 3.10 -17.54
CA GLU A 34 -17.72 4.54 -17.59
C GLU A 34 -18.66 5.23 -16.58
N PRO A 35 -18.21 6.27 -15.85
CA PRO A 35 -19.07 6.97 -14.91
C PRO A 35 -20.34 7.54 -15.55
N ASP A 36 -20.21 8.17 -16.73
CA ASP A 36 -21.32 8.85 -17.42
C ASP A 36 -22.40 7.86 -17.88
N ASP A 37 -22.01 6.69 -18.37
CA ASP A 37 -22.95 5.64 -18.79
C ASP A 37 -23.72 5.07 -17.58
N ILE A 38 -23.03 4.83 -16.46
CA ILE A 38 -23.66 4.34 -15.23
C ILE A 38 -24.61 5.41 -14.66
N VAL A 39 -24.18 6.67 -14.61
CA VAL A 39 -25.00 7.79 -14.13
C VAL A 39 -26.23 7.96 -15.02
N THR A 40 -26.07 7.95 -16.35
CA THR A 40 -27.17 8.07 -17.32
C THR A 40 -28.20 6.97 -17.11
N LEU A 41 -27.76 5.71 -16.95
CA LEU A 41 -28.65 4.61 -16.65
C LEU A 41 -29.41 4.86 -15.35
N LEU A 42 -28.72 5.16 -14.25
CA LEU A 42 -29.36 5.35 -12.95
C LEU A 42 -30.32 6.55 -12.93
N THR A 43 -29.98 7.66 -13.59
CA THR A 43 -30.89 8.79 -13.76
C THR A 43 -32.14 8.41 -14.56
N SER A 44 -32.00 7.58 -15.61
CA SER A 44 -33.13 7.14 -16.44
C SER A 44 -34.16 6.27 -15.70
N VAL A 45 -33.75 5.57 -14.64
CA VAL A 45 -34.68 4.78 -13.79
C VAL A 45 -35.63 5.72 -13.01
N GLY A 46 -35.21 6.96 -12.74
CA GLY A 46 -36.08 7.99 -12.16
C GLY A 46 -36.47 7.75 -10.70
N VAL A 47 -35.57 7.19 -9.89
CA VAL A 47 -35.82 6.87 -8.47
C VAL A 47 -34.74 7.42 -7.54
N ASP A 48 -35.08 7.59 -6.26
CA ASP A 48 -34.11 7.96 -5.24
C ASP A 48 -33.31 6.74 -4.77
N TYR A 49 -31.98 6.88 -4.80
CA TYR A 49 -31.05 5.85 -4.33
C TYR A 49 -30.65 6.09 -2.88
N GLY A 50 -30.76 5.06 -2.05
CA GLY A 50 -30.22 5.08 -0.69
C GLY A 50 -28.74 4.71 -0.65
N ARG A 51 -28.34 3.67 -1.40
CA ARG A 51 -26.94 3.19 -1.47
C ARG A 51 -26.64 2.57 -2.83
N VAL A 52 -25.46 2.88 -3.38
CA VAL A 52 -24.93 2.28 -4.61
C VAL A 52 -23.65 1.53 -4.28
N GLY A 53 -23.69 0.20 -4.32
CA GLY A 53 -22.57 -0.66 -3.94
C GLY A 53 -21.67 -1.02 -5.11
N ILE A 54 -20.36 -0.88 -4.94
CA ILE A 54 -19.34 -1.29 -5.91
C ILE A 54 -18.20 -2.00 -5.19
N GLU A 55 -17.76 -3.15 -5.71
CA GLU A 55 -16.62 -3.86 -5.13
C GLU A 55 -15.29 -3.13 -5.39
N ALA A 56 -14.40 -3.16 -4.40
CA ALA A 56 -13.06 -2.59 -4.54
C ALA A 56 -12.25 -3.31 -5.65
N GLY A 57 -11.90 -2.58 -6.70
CA GLY A 57 -11.23 -3.12 -7.89
C GLY A 57 -10.36 -2.08 -8.61
N PRO A 58 -9.76 -2.45 -9.75
CA PRO A 58 -8.88 -1.53 -10.50
C PRO A 58 -9.58 -0.24 -10.95
N LEU A 59 -10.85 -0.33 -11.33
CA LEU A 59 -11.66 0.80 -11.80
C LEU A 59 -12.46 1.49 -10.69
N SER A 60 -12.63 0.83 -9.54
CA SER A 60 -13.59 1.27 -8.51
C SER A 60 -13.35 2.69 -8.05
N GLN A 61 -12.10 3.13 -8.03
CA GLN A 61 -11.76 4.46 -7.57
C GLN A 61 -12.21 5.56 -8.52
N TRP A 62 -12.01 5.37 -9.83
CA TRP A 62 -12.43 6.33 -10.84
C TRP A 62 -13.96 6.35 -10.97
N LEU A 63 -14.59 5.17 -10.99
CA LEU A 63 -16.04 5.04 -11.02
C LEU A 63 -16.73 5.65 -9.79
N VAL A 64 -16.21 5.38 -8.58
CA VAL A 64 -16.76 5.97 -7.35
C VAL A 64 -16.64 7.49 -7.38
N ASN A 65 -15.50 8.04 -7.80
CA ASN A 65 -15.33 9.49 -7.86
C ASN A 65 -16.31 10.14 -8.83
N GLY A 66 -16.41 9.63 -10.07
CA GLY A 66 -17.32 10.21 -11.07
C GLY A 66 -18.80 10.11 -10.67
N MET A 67 -19.23 8.96 -10.13
CA MET A 67 -20.59 8.82 -9.62
C MET A 67 -20.87 9.68 -8.38
N ALA A 68 -19.88 9.86 -7.49
CA ALA A 68 -20.03 10.74 -6.32
C ALA A 68 -20.12 12.22 -6.72
N GLU A 69 -19.38 12.65 -7.76
CA GLU A 69 -19.51 13.98 -8.36
C GLU A 69 -20.92 14.21 -8.96
N ALA A 70 -21.54 13.16 -9.50
CA ALA A 70 -22.94 13.17 -9.94
C ALA A 70 -23.96 13.08 -8.78
N GLY A 71 -23.53 13.09 -7.52
CA GLY A 71 -24.40 13.10 -6.35
C GLY A 71 -24.95 11.73 -5.94
N LEU A 72 -24.48 10.64 -6.54
CA LEU A 72 -24.93 9.29 -6.17
C LEU A 72 -24.30 8.83 -4.84
N PRO A 73 -25.04 8.12 -3.97
CA PRO A 73 -24.55 7.64 -2.68
C PRO A 73 -23.72 6.36 -2.83
N VAL A 74 -22.58 6.47 -3.53
CA VAL A 74 -21.73 5.33 -3.86
C VAL A 74 -20.86 4.89 -2.68
N ILE A 75 -20.83 3.59 -2.46
CA ILE A 75 -20.08 2.92 -1.40
C ILE A 75 -19.19 1.84 -2.03
N CYS A 76 -17.89 2.04 -1.94
CA CYS A 76 -16.92 1.00 -2.25
C CYS A 76 -16.83 -0.03 -1.12
N VAL A 77 -16.91 -1.32 -1.43
CA VAL A 77 -16.99 -2.41 -0.44
C VAL A 77 -15.84 -3.40 -0.51
N GLU A 78 -15.52 -4.05 0.63
CA GLU A 78 -14.43 -5.02 0.74
C GLU A 78 -14.76 -6.32 -0.01
N THR A 79 -14.00 -6.61 -1.07
CA THR A 79 -14.16 -7.78 -1.94
C THR A 79 -14.22 -9.12 -1.22
N ARG A 80 -13.40 -9.32 -0.18
CA ARG A 80 -13.36 -10.60 0.55
C ARG A 80 -14.66 -10.85 1.31
N HIS A 81 -15.21 -9.80 1.91
CA HIS A 81 -16.45 -9.87 2.66
C HIS A 81 -17.63 -10.06 1.71
N MET A 82 -17.66 -9.32 0.61
CA MET A 82 -18.69 -9.49 -0.43
C MET A 82 -18.66 -10.89 -1.02
N LYS A 83 -17.48 -11.37 -1.45
CA LYS A 83 -17.33 -12.73 -2.01
C LYS A 83 -17.78 -13.83 -1.04
N SER A 84 -17.54 -13.69 0.27
CA SER A 84 -18.04 -14.68 1.24
C SER A 84 -19.56 -14.69 1.34
N LEU A 85 -20.21 -13.53 1.22
CA LEU A 85 -21.66 -13.41 1.28
C LEU A 85 -22.31 -13.91 -0.01
N LEU A 86 -21.78 -13.52 -1.17
CA LEU A 86 -22.27 -13.95 -2.48
C LEU A 86 -22.19 -15.48 -2.63
N LYS A 87 -21.08 -16.10 -2.22
CA LYS A 87 -20.92 -17.57 -2.24
C LYS A 87 -21.92 -18.31 -1.36
N ALA A 88 -22.35 -17.71 -0.25
CA ALA A 88 -23.32 -18.34 0.64
C ALA A 88 -24.74 -18.29 0.06
N GLN A 89 -25.03 -17.31 -0.81
CA GLN A 89 -26.37 -17.09 -1.38
C GLN A 89 -26.54 -17.64 -2.80
N GLN A 90 -25.46 -17.83 -3.56
CA GLN A 90 -25.53 -18.13 -4.99
C GLN A 90 -24.90 -19.48 -5.32
N VAL A 91 -25.70 -20.36 -5.92
CA VAL A 91 -25.25 -21.66 -6.45
C VAL A 91 -24.58 -21.51 -7.82
N ASN A 92 -25.11 -20.61 -8.66
CA ASN A 92 -24.63 -20.36 -10.01
C ASN A 92 -24.05 -18.95 -10.13
N LYS A 93 -22.79 -18.85 -10.57
CA LYS A 93 -22.09 -17.58 -10.73
C LYS A 93 -22.39 -16.95 -12.11
N SER A 94 -22.82 -15.70 -12.13
CA SER A 94 -22.87 -14.85 -13.33
C SER A 94 -22.74 -13.38 -12.94
N ASP A 95 -22.27 -12.51 -13.84
CA ASP A 95 -22.13 -11.08 -13.56
C ASP A 95 -23.47 -10.43 -13.13
N ARG A 96 -24.58 -10.89 -13.73
CA ARG A 96 -25.94 -10.46 -13.36
C ARG A 96 -26.28 -10.85 -11.92
N HIS A 97 -25.96 -12.09 -11.53
CA HIS A 97 -26.17 -12.55 -10.16
C HIS A 97 -25.26 -11.82 -9.18
N ASP A 98 -23.99 -11.60 -9.53
CA ASP A 98 -23.03 -10.86 -8.70
C ASP A 98 -23.56 -9.42 -8.46
N ALA A 99 -23.98 -8.69 -9.51
CA ALA A 99 -24.58 -7.36 -9.38
C ALA A 99 -25.84 -7.36 -8.49
N ARG A 100 -26.75 -8.32 -8.68
CA ARG A 100 -27.96 -8.46 -7.85
C ARG A 100 -27.62 -8.77 -6.40
N GLY A 101 -26.64 -9.62 -6.15
CA GLY A 101 -26.17 -9.94 -4.81
C GLY A 101 -25.57 -8.72 -4.12
N ILE A 102 -24.83 -7.87 -4.84
CA ILE A 102 -24.32 -6.60 -4.31
C ILE A 102 -25.49 -5.66 -3.96
N ALA A 103 -26.49 -5.54 -4.83
CA ALA A 103 -27.68 -4.70 -4.59
C ALA A 103 -28.44 -5.15 -3.34
N GLU A 104 -28.57 -6.46 -3.17
CA GLU A 104 -29.19 -7.08 -2.00
C GLU A 104 -28.39 -6.81 -0.71
N MET A 105 -27.05 -6.91 -0.76
CA MET A 105 -26.20 -6.55 0.39
C MET A 105 -26.31 -5.06 0.73
N MET A 106 -26.44 -4.19 -0.27
CA MET A 106 -26.72 -2.78 -0.07
C MET A 106 -28.10 -2.57 0.55
N ARG A 107 -29.12 -3.36 0.19
CA ARG A 107 -30.46 -3.28 0.78
C ARG A 107 -30.45 -3.63 2.26
N VAL A 108 -29.91 -4.79 2.62
CA VAL A 108 -29.90 -5.28 4.01
C VAL A 108 -28.83 -4.64 4.89
N GLY A 109 -27.90 -3.88 4.31
CA GLY A 109 -26.84 -3.20 5.05
C GLY A 109 -25.69 -4.11 5.51
N LEU A 110 -25.55 -5.28 4.90
CA LEU A 110 -24.53 -6.27 5.27
C LEU A 110 -23.27 -6.11 4.40
N PHE A 111 -22.50 -5.06 4.64
CA PHE A 111 -21.27 -4.78 3.91
C PHE A 111 -20.21 -4.11 4.79
N LYS A 112 -18.98 -4.03 4.27
CA LYS A 112 -17.90 -3.31 4.93
C LYS A 112 -17.29 -2.27 3.98
N PRO A 113 -17.43 -0.97 4.30
CA PRO A 113 -16.90 0.10 3.46
C PRO A 113 -15.37 0.05 3.34
N VAL A 114 -14.88 0.44 2.17
CA VAL A 114 -13.45 0.62 1.86
C VAL A 114 -13.20 2.09 1.53
N HIS A 115 -12.18 2.65 2.17
CA HIS A 115 -11.72 4.00 1.87
C HIS A 115 -11.20 4.09 0.42
N VAL A 116 -11.91 4.82 -0.41
CA VAL A 116 -11.47 5.23 -1.74
C VAL A 116 -10.53 6.42 -1.56
N LYS A 117 -9.30 6.32 -2.08
CA LYS A 117 -8.31 7.39 -1.86
C LYS A 117 -8.68 8.64 -2.64
N THR A 118 -8.16 9.78 -2.22
CA THR A 118 -8.17 10.98 -3.07
C THR A 118 -7.31 10.78 -4.32
N LEU A 119 -7.62 11.48 -5.41
CA LEU A 119 -6.83 11.49 -6.63
C LEU A 119 -5.36 11.86 -6.34
N ALA A 120 -5.15 12.90 -5.53
CA ALA A 120 -3.81 13.31 -5.10
C ALA A 120 -3.02 12.18 -4.40
N SER A 121 -3.67 11.34 -3.59
CA SER A 121 -3.02 10.18 -2.96
C SER A 121 -2.80 9.03 -3.94
N GLN A 122 -3.64 8.87 -4.98
CA GLN A 122 -3.38 7.93 -6.06
C GLN A 122 -2.15 8.31 -6.88
N GLU A 123 -2.02 9.57 -7.27
CA GLU A 123 -0.87 10.06 -8.02
C GLU A 123 0.43 9.83 -7.27
N LYS A 124 0.45 10.17 -5.97
CA LYS A 124 1.57 9.88 -5.07
C LYS A 124 1.88 8.38 -5.02
N ARG A 125 0.85 7.52 -4.96
CA ARG A 125 1.01 6.06 -4.97
C ARG A 125 1.50 5.54 -6.32
N MET A 126 1.06 6.11 -7.43
CA MET A 126 1.53 5.77 -8.77
C MET A 126 3.03 6.07 -8.89
N LEU A 127 3.46 7.26 -8.48
CA LEU A 127 4.88 7.63 -8.46
C LEU A 127 5.72 6.66 -7.61
N LEU A 128 5.25 6.34 -6.41
CA LEU A 128 5.90 5.39 -5.49
C LEU A 128 6.03 3.98 -6.09
N THR A 129 4.96 3.48 -6.71
CA THR A 129 4.92 2.13 -7.29
C THR A 129 5.70 2.05 -8.59
N ALA A 130 5.66 3.08 -9.45
CA ALA A 130 6.48 3.19 -10.65
C ALA A 130 7.98 3.21 -10.29
N ARG A 131 8.39 4.04 -9.32
CA ARG A 131 9.78 4.07 -8.83
C ARG A 131 10.22 2.69 -8.35
N LYS A 132 9.38 2.00 -7.57
CA LYS A 132 9.67 0.65 -7.06
C LYS A 132 9.75 -0.39 -8.18
N LEU A 133 8.90 -0.29 -9.20
CA LEU A 133 8.90 -1.17 -10.36
C LEU A 133 10.23 -1.06 -11.12
N VAL A 134 10.64 0.16 -11.48
CA VAL A 134 11.90 0.41 -12.20
C VAL A 134 13.09 -0.05 -11.36
N GLN A 135 13.10 0.24 -10.05
CA GLN A 135 14.16 -0.23 -9.15
C GLN A 135 14.31 -1.74 -9.17
N ARG A 136 13.19 -2.48 -9.06
CA ARG A 136 13.21 -3.94 -9.07
C ARG A 136 13.71 -4.47 -10.42
N LYS A 137 13.18 -3.95 -11.53
CA LYS A 137 13.60 -4.39 -12.88
C LYS A 137 15.07 -4.09 -13.16
N MET A 138 15.58 -2.96 -12.70
CA MET A 138 17.00 -2.65 -12.76
C MET A 138 17.85 -3.66 -11.98
N LEU A 139 17.43 -4.02 -10.75
CA LEU A 139 18.13 -5.04 -9.96
C LEU A 139 18.04 -6.44 -10.58
N ASP A 140 16.91 -6.78 -11.21
CA ASP A 140 16.73 -8.03 -11.95
C ASP A 140 17.76 -8.11 -13.10
N VAL A 141 17.94 -7.02 -13.86
CA VAL A 141 18.95 -6.94 -14.94
C VAL A 141 20.37 -7.07 -14.41
N ASP A 142 20.71 -6.37 -13.32
CA ASP A 142 22.05 -6.49 -12.69
C ASP A 142 22.33 -7.92 -12.19
N ALA A 143 21.31 -8.57 -11.62
CA ALA A 143 21.41 -9.95 -11.16
C ALA A 143 21.52 -10.93 -12.32
N ASP A 144 20.74 -10.74 -13.37
CA ASP A 144 20.75 -11.59 -14.57
C ASP A 144 22.11 -11.52 -15.29
N LEU A 145 22.64 -10.30 -15.53
CA LEU A 145 23.98 -10.12 -16.10
C LEU A 145 25.06 -10.81 -15.25
N ARG A 146 24.99 -10.68 -13.93
CA ARG A 146 25.93 -11.38 -13.03
C ARG A 146 25.76 -12.91 -13.07
N GLY A 147 24.54 -13.40 -13.23
CA GLY A 147 24.22 -14.83 -13.23
C GLY A 147 24.62 -15.50 -14.54
N THR A 148 24.22 -14.92 -15.68
CA THR A 148 24.47 -15.45 -17.02
C THR A 148 25.95 -15.46 -17.38
N LEU A 149 26.68 -14.38 -17.07
CA LEU A 149 28.13 -14.30 -17.32
C LEU A 149 28.93 -15.39 -16.56
N ARG A 150 28.45 -15.84 -15.39
CA ARG A 150 29.11 -16.94 -14.64
C ARG A 150 29.13 -18.26 -15.40
N ASN A 151 28.16 -18.52 -16.27
CA ASN A 151 28.12 -19.74 -17.08
C ASN A 151 29.28 -19.81 -18.08
N PHE A 152 29.85 -18.65 -18.43
CA PHE A 152 31.03 -18.52 -19.30
C PHE A 152 32.33 -18.34 -18.50
N GLY A 153 32.31 -18.55 -17.18
CA GLY A 153 33.46 -18.31 -16.29
C GLY A 153 33.74 -16.84 -16.00
N LEU A 154 32.91 -15.91 -16.51
CA LEU A 154 33.12 -14.47 -16.40
C LEU A 154 32.51 -13.94 -15.10
N LYS A 155 33.37 -13.62 -14.13
CA LYS A 155 32.95 -13.16 -12.79
C LYS A 155 33.03 -11.65 -12.68
N VAL A 156 31.86 -10.99 -12.62
CA VAL A 156 31.73 -9.52 -12.46
C VAL A 156 32.41 -9.01 -11.18
N GLY A 157 32.33 -9.77 -10.08
CA GLY A 157 32.91 -9.39 -8.80
C GLY A 157 32.17 -8.26 -8.07
N VAL A 158 32.85 -7.64 -7.10
CA VAL A 158 32.36 -6.46 -6.38
C VAL A 158 32.68 -5.24 -7.22
N VAL A 159 31.66 -4.60 -7.76
CA VAL A 159 31.80 -3.40 -8.58
C VAL A 159 30.71 -2.40 -8.21
N GLY A 160 31.11 -1.14 -8.14
CA GLY A 160 30.20 -0.03 -7.93
C GLY A 160 29.29 0.19 -9.13
N ASN A 161 28.23 0.95 -8.91
CA ASN A 161 27.22 1.24 -9.92
C ASN A 161 27.79 1.88 -11.21
N ALA A 162 28.73 2.81 -11.07
CA ALA A 162 29.34 3.53 -12.18
C ALA A 162 30.28 2.66 -13.02
N GLY A 163 31.04 1.76 -12.39
CA GLY A 163 31.99 0.88 -13.06
C GLY A 163 31.38 -0.41 -13.61
N PHE A 164 30.10 -0.70 -13.33
CA PHE A 164 29.50 -1.98 -13.67
C PHE A 164 29.49 -2.26 -15.18
N GLU A 165 29.12 -1.28 -16.01
CA GLU A 165 29.05 -1.48 -17.46
C GLU A 165 30.45 -1.65 -18.06
N THR A 166 31.41 -0.82 -17.66
CA THR A 166 32.82 -0.95 -18.05
C THR A 166 33.35 -2.33 -17.70
N ARG A 167 33.11 -2.79 -16.47
CA ARG A 167 33.55 -4.11 -16.01
C ARG A 167 32.95 -5.24 -16.82
N VAL A 168 31.67 -5.13 -17.19
CA VAL A 168 31.01 -6.14 -18.02
C VAL A 168 31.60 -6.15 -19.43
N ARG A 169 31.89 -4.98 -20.02
CA ARG A 169 32.54 -4.88 -21.35
C ARG A 169 33.95 -5.46 -21.35
N GLU A 170 34.77 -5.19 -20.33
CA GLU A 170 36.08 -5.81 -20.14
C GLU A 170 36.00 -7.34 -20.09
N LEU A 171 35.00 -7.90 -19.40
CA LEU A 171 34.85 -9.35 -19.28
C LEU A 171 34.51 -10.05 -20.60
N VAL A 172 33.87 -9.34 -21.53
CA VAL A 172 33.50 -9.88 -22.84
C VAL A 172 34.45 -9.41 -23.94
N GLU A 173 35.54 -8.73 -23.59
CA GLU A 173 36.61 -8.32 -24.50
C GLU A 173 37.29 -9.58 -25.06
N GLY A 174 37.16 -9.80 -26.37
CA GLY A 174 37.58 -11.06 -27.03
C GLY A 174 36.48 -12.12 -27.20
N LEU A 175 35.26 -11.87 -26.74
CA LEU A 175 34.09 -12.75 -26.92
C LEU A 175 33.00 -12.04 -27.73
N PRO A 176 33.19 -11.83 -29.05
CA PRO A 176 32.35 -10.93 -29.86
C PRO A 176 30.86 -11.32 -29.87
N ARG A 177 30.55 -12.62 -29.84
CA ARG A 177 29.14 -13.09 -29.75
C ARG A 177 28.50 -12.70 -28.43
N LEU A 178 29.22 -12.79 -27.31
CA LEU A 178 28.70 -12.40 -26.00
C LEU A 178 28.59 -10.87 -25.89
N ALA A 179 29.56 -10.13 -26.43
CA ALA A 179 29.53 -8.67 -26.43
C ALA A 179 28.25 -8.14 -27.11
N VAL A 180 27.86 -8.70 -28.26
CA VAL A 180 26.62 -8.34 -28.98
C VAL A 180 25.36 -8.65 -28.16
N ILE A 181 25.34 -9.73 -27.38
CA ILE A 181 24.18 -10.11 -26.54
C ILE A 181 24.08 -9.21 -25.30
N VAL A 182 25.22 -8.84 -24.71
CA VAL A 182 25.30 -8.10 -23.45
C VAL A 182 25.02 -6.61 -23.64
N GLU A 183 25.40 -6.02 -24.77
CA GLU A 183 25.27 -4.57 -25.00
C GLU A 183 23.81 -4.05 -24.93
N PRO A 184 22.79 -4.74 -25.49
CA PRO A 184 21.39 -4.37 -25.28
C PRO A 184 20.97 -4.39 -23.81
N LEU A 185 21.44 -5.36 -23.01
CA LEU A 185 21.15 -5.43 -21.58
C LEU A 185 21.79 -4.27 -20.81
N LEU A 186 23.03 -3.90 -21.16
CA LEU A 186 23.69 -2.70 -20.62
C LEU A 186 22.94 -1.42 -20.99
N THR A 187 22.41 -1.33 -22.22
CA THR A 187 21.58 -0.20 -22.66
C THR A 187 20.29 -0.10 -21.84
N ILE A 188 19.55 -1.21 -21.69
CA ILE A 188 18.33 -1.27 -20.86
C ILE A 188 18.65 -0.86 -19.42
N ARG A 189 19.72 -1.40 -18.85
CA ARG A 189 20.19 -1.06 -17.51
C ARG A 189 20.43 0.44 -17.36
N ARG A 190 21.17 1.04 -18.30
CA ARG A 190 21.47 2.49 -18.29
C ARG A 190 20.20 3.34 -18.29
N VAL A 191 19.25 3.02 -19.17
CA VAL A 191 17.97 3.74 -19.26
C VAL A 191 17.16 3.59 -17.97
N MET A 192 17.05 2.36 -17.43
CA MET A 192 16.35 2.13 -16.15
C MET A 192 16.97 2.93 -15.00
N ARG A 193 18.30 3.08 -14.96
CA ARG A 193 18.99 3.90 -13.94
C ARG A 193 18.68 5.38 -14.07
N GLN A 194 18.64 5.90 -15.30
CA GLN A 194 18.29 7.30 -15.58
C GLN A 194 16.84 7.58 -15.15
N GLU A 195 15.90 6.73 -15.56
CA GLU A 195 14.48 6.90 -15.22
C GLU A 195 14.21 6.67 -13.74
N PHE A 196 14.90 5.74 -13.08
CA PHE A 196 14.84 5.61 -11.63
C PHE A 196 15.27 6.90 -10.91
N THR A 197 16.37 7.51 -11.38
CA THR A 197 16.85 8.79 -10.82
C THR A 197 15.84 9.90 -11.03
N ARG A 198 15.23 9.97 -12.21
CA ARG A 198 14.17 10.94 -12.54
C ARG A 198 12.95 10.77 -11.61
N LEU A 199 12.42 9.56 -11.49
CA LEU A 199 11.31 9.25 -10.58
C LEU A 199 11.66 9.52 -9.12
N HIS A 200 12.90 9.24 -8.71
CA HIS A 200 13.35 9.54 -7.36
C HIS A 200 13.42 11.05 -7.10
N LYS A 201 13.90 11.85 -8.06
CA LYS A 201 13.90 13.31 -7.97
C LYS A 201 12.47 13.86 -7.84
N MET A 202 11.56 13.41 -8.70
CA MET A 202 10.13 13.79 -8.61
C MET A 202 9.54 13.49 -7.23
N LEU A 203 9.87 12.32 -6.66
CA LEU A 203 9.43 11.95 -5.31
C LEU A 203 9.97 12.92 -4.25
N LEU A 204 11.25 13.27 -4.33
CA LEU A 204 11.87 14.22 -3.39
C LEU A 204 11.26 15.61 -3.52
N ASP A 205 10.94 16.05 -4.74
CA ASP A 205 10.30 17.34 -4.99
C ASP A 205 8.87 17.37 -4.41
N VAL A 206 8.09 16.30 -4.56
CA VAL A 206 6.77 16.18 -3.89
C VAL A 206 6.91 16.26 -2.37
N VAL A 207 7.85 15.52 -1.80
CA VAL A 207 8.08 15.50 -0.34
C VAL A 207 8.53 16.86 0.18
N ARG A 208 9.38 17.59 -0.57
CA ARG A 208 9.89 18.91 -0.19
C ARG A 208 8.75 19.92 0.02
N HIS A 209 7.71 19.86 -0.82
CA HIS A 209 6.59 20.80 -0.80
C HIS A 209 5.40 20.31 0.04
N ASP A 210 5.41 19.06 0.53
CA ASP A 210 4.36 18.50 1.38
C ASP A 210 4.70 18.70 2.87
N PRO A 211 4.04 19.63 3.60
CA PRO A 211 4.34 19.92 5.00
C PRO A 211 4.10 18.72 5.92
N VAL A 212 3.16 17.83 5.58
CA VAL A 212 2.92 16.61 6.35
C VAL A 212 4.13 15.68 6.19
N CYS A 213 4.63 15.47 4.97
CA CYS A 213 5.79 14.62 4.77
C CYS A 213 7.02 15.15 5.53
N ARG A 214 7.27 16.47 5.49
CA ARG A 214 8.36 17.09 6.26
C ARG A 214 8.21 16.85 7.76
N ARG A 215 7.00 17.04 8.31
CA ARG A 215 6.69 16.73 9.72
C ARG A 215 6.95 15.27 10.06
N LEU A 216 6.47 14.33 9.24
CA LEU A 216 6.67 12.90 9.46
C LEU A 216 8.16 12.53 9.46
N MET A 217 8.96 13.20 8.64
CA MET A 217 10.42 13.00 8.59
C MET A 217 11.17 13.53 9.83
N THR A 218 10.52 14.28 10.73
CA THR A 218 11.15 14.58 12.03
C THR A 218 11.25 13.34 12.93
N ALA A 219 10.49 12.29 12.64
CA ALA A 219 10.56 11.02 13.36
C ALA A 219 11.82 10.22 12.97
N PRO A 220 12.50 9.58 13.94
CA PRO A 220 13.72 8.82 13.67
C PRO A 220 13.49 7.64 12.73
N GLY A 221 14.38 7.48 11.76
CA GLY A 221 14.31 6.41 10.74
C GLY A 221 13.31 6.68 9.61
N VAL A 222 12.55 7.78 9.66
CA VAL A 222 11.56 8.12 8.62
C VAL A 222 12.19 9.06 7.59
N GLY A 223 12.52 8.50 6.42
CA GLY A 223 12.96 9.28 5.25
C GLY A 223 11.82 9.64 4.29
N ALA A 224 12.16 10.35 3.21
CA ALA A 224 11.21 10.85 2.22
C ALA A 224 10.28 9.75 1.63
N VAL A 225 10.85 8.59 1.28
CA VAL A 225 10.07 7.48 0.71
C VAL A 225 9.07 6.91 1.74
N VAL A 226 9.49 6.79 3.01
CA VAL A 226 8.63 6.30 4.10
C VAL A 226 7.50 7.29 4.36
N ALA A 227 7.83 8.59 4.48
CA ALA A 227 6.87 9.66 4.73
C ALA A 227 5.82 9.76 3.60
N LEU A 228 6.25 9.75 2.34
CA LEU A 228 5.31 9.81 1.21
C LEU A 228 4.44 8.55 1.12
N THR A 229 5.02 7.37 1.37
CA THR A 229 4.26 6.11 1.42
C THR A 229 3.20 6.14 2.50
N TYR A 230 3.54 6.66 3.69
CA TYR A 230 2.60 6.84 4.78
C TYR A 230 1.48 7.80 4.40
N ARG A 231 1.84 9.00 3.89
CA ARG A 231 0.93 10.05 3.43
C ARG A 231 -0.06 9.55 2.37
N ALA A 232 0.40 8.79 1.39
CA ALA A 232 -0.44 8.26 0.30
C ALA A 232 -1.32 7.07 0.73
N THR A 233 -0.88 6.28 1.73
CA THR A 233 -1.62 5.10 2.17
C THR A 233 -2.70 5.43 3.20
N VAL A 234 -2.37 6.30 4.17
CA VAL A 234 -3.34 6.79 5.16
C VAL A 234 -4.32 7.75 4.50
N ASP A 235 -3.84 8.60 3.58
CA ASP A 235 -4.60 9.58 2.79
C ASP A 235 -5.29 10.67 3.62
N GLN A 236 -6.26 10.28 4.44
CA GLN A 236 -6.99 11.14 5.37
C GLN A 236 -6.79 10.60 6.80
N PRO A 237 -6.12 11.32 7.72
CA PRO A 237 -5.85 10.81 9.06
C PRO A 237 -7.13 10.70 9.92
N GLN A 238 -8.13 11.56 9.69
CA GLN A 238 -9.37 11.59 10.47
C GLN A 238 -10.21 10.30 10.31
N ARG A 239 -9.99 9.53 9.24
CA ARG A 239 -10.71 8.25 9.01
C ARG A 239 -10.38 7.18 10.05
N PHE A 240 -9.28 7.34 10.79
CA PHE A 240 -8.94 6.45 11.89
C PHE A 240 -9.36 7.06 13.22
N VAL A 241 -10.46 6.56 13.78
CA VAL A 241 -10.98 6.96 15.11
C VAL A 241 -9.90 6.81 16.20
N HIS A 242 -9.04 5.79 16.07
CA HIS A 242 -7.92 5.59 16.97
C HIS A 242 -6.63 5.35 16.18
N SER A 243 -5.55 6.06 16.52
CA SER A 243 -4.24 5.91 15.85
C SER A 243 -3.69 4.47 15.89
N ARG A 244 -4.04 3.70 16.93
CA ARG A 244 -3.67 2.27 17.03
C ARG A 244 -4.22 1.42 15.87
N ALA A 245 -5.32 1.86 15.25
CA ALA A 245 -5.95 1.18 14.13
C ALA A 245 -5.08 1.20 12.86
N VAL A 246 -4.18 2.18 12.71
CA VAL A 246 -3.25 2.21 11.57
C VAL A 246 -2.35 0.97 11.57
N GLY A 247 -1.86 0.55 12.73
CA GLY A 247 -1.04 -0.65 12.85
C GLY A 247 -1.76 -1.92 12.37
N ALA A 248 -3.07 -2.04 12.65
CA ALA A 248 -3.89 -3.13 12.15
C ALA A 248 -4.14 -3.01 10.64
N HIS A 249 -4.39 -1.78 10.15
CA HIS A 249 -4.64 -1.48 8.74
C HIS A 249 -3.46 -1.84 7.82
N VAL A 250 -2.22 -1.76 8.32
CA VAL A 250 -1.02 -2.17 7.57
C VAL A 250 -0.55 -3.60 7.91
N GLY A 251 -1.29 -4.30 8.77
CA GLY A 251 -1.03 -5.69 9.13
C GLY A 251 0.18 -5.92 10.01
N LEU A 252 0.50 -4.96 10.89
CA LEU A 252 1.56 -5.03 11.90
C LEU A 252 1.07 -5.52 13.28
N THR A 253 -0.21 -5.87 13.41
CA THR A 253 -0.77 -6.47 14.62
C THR A 253 -0.72 -8.01 14.55
N PRO A 254 -0.51 -8.71 15.67
CA PRO A 254 -0.63 -10.17 15.72
C PRO A 254 -1.99 -10.66 15.21
N ARG A 255 -2.01 -11.88 14.67
CA ARG A 255 -3.25 -12.64 14.53
C ARG A 255 -3.56 -13.27 15.88
N ARG A 256 -4.79 -13.08 16.36
CA ARG A 256 -5.26 -13.77 17.57
C ARG A 256 -6.01 -15.02 17.15
N HIS A 257 -5.63 -16.16 17.71
CA HIS A 257 -6.37 -17.40 17.58
C HIS A 257 -7.03 -17.69 18.93
N GLN A 258 -8.34 -17.49 18.99
CA GLN A 258 -9.13 -17.72 20.18
C GLN A 258 -10.27 -18.70 19.83
N SER A 259 -10.22 -19.92 20.36
CA SER A 259 -11.27 -20.93 20.19
C SER A 259 -11.41 -21.77 21.46
N GLY A 260 -12.56 -21.69 22.13
CA GLY A 260 -12.83 -22.42 23.37
C GLY A 260 -11.75 -22.14 24.42
N GLU A 261 -10.90 -23.13 24.66
CA GLU A 261 -9.84 -23.12 25.67
C GLU A 261 -8.47 -22.62 25.16
N ILE A 262 -8.31 -22.40 23.85
CA ILE A 262 -7.04 -22.00 23.24
C ILE A 262 -7.06 -20.50 22.94
N ASP A 263 -6.17 -19.73 23.58
CA ASP A 263 -5.88 -18.32 23.26
C ASP A 263 -4.36 -18.14 23.09
N TYR A 264 -3.92 -17.92 21.85
CA TYR A 264 -2.52 -17.54 21.60
C TYR A 264 -2.39 -16.49 20.49
N ASP A 265 -1.36 -15.66 20.65
CA ASP A 265 -0.96 -14.67 19.65
C ASP A 265 -0.01 -15.31 18.63
N GLY A 266 -0.42 -15.32 17.36
CA GLY A 266 0.39 -15.77 16.23
C GLY A 266 1.29 -14.66 15.65
N GLY A 267 1.83 -14.91 14.45
CA GLY A 267 2.57 -13.90 13.69
C GLY A 267 1.72 -12.68 13.34
N ILE A 268 2.36 -11.60 12.87
CA ILE A 268 1.61 -10.43 12.37
C ILE A 268 0.65 -10.82 11.25
N SER A 269 -0.47 -10.10 11.14
CA SER A 269 -1.53 -10.47 10.20
C SER A 269 -1.11 -10.41 8.74
N LYS A 270 -0.17 -9.51 8.39
CA LYS A 270 0.25 -9.19 7.01
C LYS A 270 -0.91 -8.72 6.10
N SER A 271 -2.07 -8.46 6.68
CA SER A 271 -3.23 -7.91 5.96
C SER A 271 -3.01 -6.43 5.61
N GLY A 272 -3.70 -5.94 4.58
CA GLY A 272 -3.63 -4.53 4.19
C GLY A 272 -2.38 -4.14 3.40
N ASP A 273 -1.95 -2.88 3.54
CA ASP A 273 -0.95 -2.30 2.64
C ASP A 273 0.47 -2.85 2.86
N THR A 274 0.91 -3.69 1.92
CA THR A 274 2.24 -4.32 1.99
C THR A 274 3.37 -3.32 1.80
N MET A 275 3.18 -2.28 0.99
CA MET A 275 4.24 -1.29 0.72
C MET A 275 4.52 -0.47 1.98
N LEU A 276 3.48 0.06 2.63
CA LEU A 276 3.64 0.81 3.88
C LEU A 276 4.20 -0.06 4.99
N ARG A 277 3.76 -1.32 5.10
CA ARG A 277 4.33 -2.27 6.08
C ARG A 277 5.85 -2.46 5.89
N THR A 278 6.31 -2.65 4.65
CA THR A 278 7.74 -2.77 4.34
C THR A 278 8.49 -1.48 4.68
N MET A 279 7.97 -0.32 4.31
CA MET A 279 8.62 0.97 4.59
C MET A 279 8.74 1.26 6.09
N LEU A 280 7.72 0.93 6.88
CA LEU A 280 7.77 1.06 8.33
C LEU A 280 8.77 0.09 8.98
N TYR A 281 8.87 -1.13 8.43
CA TYR A 281 9.88 -2.10 8.87
C TYR A 281 11.29 -1.61 8.59
N GLU A 282 11.56 -1.11 7.38
CA GLU A 282 12.86 -0.54 7.01
C GLU A 282 13.21 0.69 7.86
N ALA A 283 12.25 1.60 8.08
CA ALA A 283 12.44 2.74 8.96
C ALA A 283 12.82 2.33 10.39
N ALA A 284 12.11 1.35 10.94
CA ALA A 284 12.40 0.79 12.26
C ALA A 284 13.76 0.08 12.31
N GLN A 285 14.14 -0.62 11.24
CA GLN A 285 15.44 -1.27 11.13
C GLN A 285 16.56 -0.25 11.14
N ILE A 286 16.49 0.79 10.29
CA ILE A 286 17.45 1.89 10.24
C ILE A 286 17.56 2.58 11.60
N LEU A 287 16.44 2.84 12.27
CA LEU A 287 16.42 3.42 13.61
C LEU A 287 17.21 2.58 14.62
N LEU A 288 17.02 1.25 14.60
CA LEU A 288 17.67 0.38 15.58
C LEU A 288 19.13 0.04 15.24
N THR A 289 19.53 0.07 13.97
CA THR A 289 20.86 -0.40 13.56
C THR A 289 21.81 0.69 13.07
N GLN A 290 21.30 1.79 12.51
CA GLN A 290 22.13 2.81 11.85
C GLN A 290 22.00 4.20 12.46
N SER A 291 20.85 4.54 13.07
CA SER A 291 20.66 5.85 13.68
C SER A 291 21.64 6.07 14.82
N ARG A 292 22.46 7.13 14.75
CA ARG A 292 23.36 7.52 15.85
C ARG A 292 22.63 8.31 16.94
N SER A 293 21.64 9.11 16.55
CA SER A 293 20.86 9.94 17.47
C SER A 293 20.07 9.09 18.46
N TRP A 294 20.09 9.52 19.73
CA TRP A 294 19.27 8.94 20.78
C TRP A 294 17.80 9.33 20.60
N SER A 295 16.88 8.40 20.86
CA SER A 295 15.46 8.72 21.06
C SER A 295 14.85 7.75 22.05
N TRP A 296 13.81 8.18 22.76
CA TRP A 296 13.07 7.29 23.66
C TRP A 296 12.54 6.05 22.92
N LEU A 297 12.17 6.19 21.63
CA LEU A 297 11.68 5.11 20.79
C LEU A 297 12.78 4.08 20.49
N LYS A 298 14.00 4.55 20.18
CA LYS A 298 15.17 3.69 20.01
C LYS A 298 15.49 2.96 21.30
N ALA A 299 15.57 3.66 22.42
CA ALA A 299 15.87 3.06 23.73
C ALA A 299 14.83 2.00 24.12
N TRP A 300 13.54 2.27 23.90
CA TRP A 300 12.48 1.28 24.08
C TRP A 300 12.66 0.07 23.15
N GLY A 301 12.93 0.30 21.85
CA GLY A 301 13.14 -0.77 20.88
C GLY A 301 14.35 -1.66 21.21
N MET A 302 15.46 -1.09 21.69
CA MET A 302 16.64 -1.84 22.14
C MET A 302 16.33 -2.72 23.35
N ARG A 303 15.52 -2.25 24.32
CA ARG A 303 15.03 -3.09 25.44
C ARG A 303 14.11 -4.22 24.98
N VAL A 304 13.37 -4.04 23.89
CA VAL A 304 12.60 -5.13 23.27
C VAL A 304 13.54 -6.11 22.58
N ALA A 305 14.58 -5.63 21.90
CA ALA A 305 15.58 -6.46 21.23
C ALA A 305 16.32 -7.36 22.23
N GLN A 306 16.74 -6.81 23.37
CA GLN A 306 17.38 -7.57 24.44
C GLN A 306 16.50 -8.71 24.98
N ARG A 307 15.19 -8.48 25.14
CA ARG A 307 14.27 -9.46 25.73
C ARG A 307 13.68 -10.47 24.74
N ARG A 308 13.51 -10.08 23.47
CA ARG A 308 12.71 -10.84 22.48
C ARG A 308 13.42 -11.01 21.13
N GLY A 309 14.65 -10.52 20.98
CA GLY A 309 15.44 -10.59 19.75
C GLY A 309 15.17 -9.45 18.76
N GLN A 310 16.18 -9.17 17.93
CA GLN A 310 16.21 -8.00 17.03
C GLN A 310 15.04 -7.97 16.04
N ARG A 311 14.72 -9.09 15.39
CA ARG A 311 13.65 -9.14 14.38
C ARG A 311 12.28 -8.77 14.97
N ARG A 312 11.97 -9.25 16.18
CA ARG A 312 10.71 -8.92 16.87
C ARG A 312 10.69 -7.46 17.32
N ALA A 313 11.84 -6.92 17.74
CA ALA A 313 11.97 -5.51 18.09
C ALA A 313 11.70 -4.58 16.90
N ILE A 314 12.25 -4.88 15.71
CA ILE A 314 11.99 -4.10 14.50
C ILE A 314 10.50 -4.06 14.19
N VAL A 315 9.80 -5.20 14.24
CA VAL A 315 8.34 -5.25 14.01
C VAL A 315 7.57 -4.44 15.06
N ALA A 316 7.95 -4.54 16.33
CA ALA A 316 7.33 -3.79 17.42
C ALA A 316 7.53 -2.27 17.26
N VAL A 317 8.74 -1.85 16.88
CA VAL A 317 9.07 -0.44 16.57
C VAL A 317 8.33 0.04 15.34
N ALA A 318 8.24 -0.75 14.27
CA ALA A 318 7.48 -0.42 13.06
C ALA A 318 5.99 -0.18 13.39
N ARG A 319 5.38 -1.06 14.20
CA ARG A 319 4.00 -0.90 14.67
C ARG A 319 3.84 0.40 15.46
N ARG A 320 4.76 0.68 16.38
CA ARG A 320 4.70 1.88 17.23
C ARG A 320 4.93 3.16 16.42
N LEU A 321 5.85 3.12 15.46
CA LEU A 321 6.11 4.22 14.52
C LEU A 321 4.85 4.52 13.70
N ALA A 322 4.12 3.51 13.23
CA ALA A 322 2.86 3.72 12.51
C ALA A 322 1.83 4.53 13.32
N VAL A 323 1.75 4.28 14.64
CA VAL A 323 0.85 5.00 15.56
C VAL A 323 1.34 6.42 15.82
N ILE A 324 2.66 6.59 16.01
CA ILE A 324 3.27 7.91 16.26
C ILE A 324 3.08 8.83 15.06
N LEU A 325 3.36 8.34 13.85
CA LEU A 325 3.21 9.12 12.61
C LEU A 325 1.76 9.57 12.39
N HIS A 326 0.79 8.73 12.76
CA HIS A 326 -0.61 9.14 12.72
C HIS A 326 -0.89 10.29 13.68
N ARG A 327 -0.43 10.18 14.94
CA ARG A 327 -0.63 11.21 15.96
C ARG A 327 0.02 12.53 15.56
N MET A 328 1.27 12.48 15.09
CA MET A 328 1.97 13.66 14.56
C MET A 328 1.17 14.34 13.44
N TRP A 329 0.57 13.56 12.54
CA TRP A 329 -0.25 14.12 11.46
C TRP A 329 -1.55 14.74 12.01
N THR A 330 -2.31 14.01 12.83
CA THR A 330 -3.57 14.51 13.41
C THR A 330 -3.36 15.76 14.28
N ASP A 331 -2.34 15.74 15.14
CA ASP A 331 -2.12 16.78 16.14
C ASP A 331 -1.30 17.96 15.59
N GLY A 332 -0.77 17.85 14.38
CA GLY A 332 0.05 18.90 13.78
C GLY A 332 1.45 19.04 14.39
N THR A 333 1.95 18.02 15.10
CA THR A 333 3.18 18.12 15.91
C THR A 333 4.37 17.33 15.37
N ASP A 334 5.57 17.83 15.64
CA ASP A 334 6.82 17.15 15.32
C ASP A 334 7.14 16.04 16.32
N PHE A 335 8.05 15.13 15.94
CA PHE A 335 8.47 14.04 16.80
C PHE A 335 9.23 14.56 18.02
N ARG A 336 8.79 14.14 19.20
CA ARG A 336 9.44 14.46 20.47
C ARG A 336 10.53 13.43 20.76
N TRP A 337 11.79 13.84 20.65
CA TRP A 337 12.96 12.98 20.85
C TRP A 337 13.14 12.52 22.30
N GLY A 338 12.72 13.34 23.27
CA GLY A 338 12.96 13.14 24.70
C GLY A 338 14.41 13.46 25.09
N SER A 339 14.75 13.26 26.36
CA SER A 339 16.12 13.43 26.88
C SER A 339 16.72 12.08 27.26
N GLU A 340 17.99 11.87 26.92
CA GLU A 340 18.73 10.69 27.36
C GLU A 340 18.89 10.76 28.89
N PRO A 341 18.49 9.70 29.64
CA PRO A 341 18.72 9.68 31.07
C PRO A 341 20.24 9.75 31.34
N PRO A 342 20.69 10.48 32.37
CA PRO A 342 22.12 10.59 32.67
C PRO A 342 22.73 9.21 32.85
N GLN A 343 23.88 8.98 32.20
CA GLN A 343 24.62 7.74 32.35
C GLN A 343 24.97 7.58 33.83
N ARG A 344 24.54 6.48 34.47
CA ARG A 344 25.01 6.15 35.82
C ARG A 344 26.50 5.89 35.72
N SER A 345 27.30 6.76 36.33
CA SER A 345 28.75 6.57 36.46
C SER A 345 29.02 5.21 37.12
N PRO A 346 30.04 4.44 36.68
CA PRO A 346 30.40 3.16 37.28
C PRO A 346 30.84 3.27 38.76
N ASP A 347 31.24 4.47 39.20
CA ASP A 347 31.81 4.72 40.53
C ASP A 347 30.77 5.12 41.58
N ARG A 348 29.83 4.24 41.89
CA ARG A 348 29.20 4.26 43.23
C ARG A 348 29.25 2.87 43.85
N PRO A 349 30.11 2.65 44.88
CA PRO A 349 30.01 1.46 45.70
C PRO A 349 28.67 1.44 46.43
N ARG A 350 28.19 0.21 46.68
CA ARG A 350 26.86 -0.12 47.20
C ARG A 350 26.53 0.50 48.54
#